data_AF-A0A8T3PGQ7-F1
#
_entry.id   AF-A0A8T3PGQ7-F1
#
_cell.length_a   1.000
_cell.length_b   1.000
_cell.length_c   1.000
_cell.angle_alpha   90.00
_cell.angle_beta   90.00
_cell.angle_gamma   90.00
#
_symmetry.space_group_name_H-M   'P 1'
#
loop_
_entity.id
_entity.type
_entity.pdbx_description
1 polymer ?
#
loop_
_entity_poly.entity_id
_entity_poly.type
_entity_poly.pdbx_seq_one_letter_code
_entity_poly.pdbx_strand_id
1 'polypeptide(L)'
;MTDFVDKALALVFQALQVDPSQFGEDIPGHILGFLTSIWNAALDFAKDAIKAAIRELTAPIVAAVRSALAVAVTISVVVSYLKPWTVRIDPAPAGIHLAVEGGAPVRGEFDLFADVRVDQWPPTVADCAATVGVQPPALAAVGAPVTWAVRFGSELITPDIAGPPFKGQLDSDKRAVLAYQAMTEPAAWHQSGPLVFSSVRVSAEIERKEVTDLLRMAEQMFFESLPVPDAVRRVVQALLAPQVQQLLDVARARLPSLLKATGAATLAVERHGEPTPTPPPAPSGSPPAEAVWVRYSVPPNRLLIPREHWIEIVACDGPWGTWEGVFRAGGIVNFTPIAVIPISFTVGGSGEQTVRFTTPTVSVPLATGGAIDVGGPVDVTIHEDGKSMTISAEWEASFGGAITLPIEPAPAGRCP
;
A
#
# COMPACT_ATOMS: atom_id res chain seq x y z
N MET A 1 -46.22 14.36 26.47
CA MET A 1 -46.34 13.23 25.51
C MET A 1 -45.11 13.15 24.60
N THR A 2 -44.60 14.28 24.10
CA THR A 2 -43.32 14.41 23.36
C THR A 2 -42.11 13.79 24.06
N ASP A 3 -41.89 14.07 25.35
CA ASP A 3 -40.75 13.51 26.11
C ASP A 3 -40.73 11.98 26.20
N PHE A 4 -41.91 11.36 26.30
CA PHE A 4 -42.02 9.90 26.36
C PHE A 4 -41.65 9.28 25.01
N VAL A 5 -42.13 9.88 23.92
CA VAL A 5 -41.87 9.42 22.56
C VAL A 5 -40.39 9.63 22.18
N ASP A 6 -39.80 10.76 22.56
CA ASP A 6 -38.37 11.05 22.35
C ASP A 6 -37.46 10.05 23.09
N LYS A 7 -37.81 9.68 24.34
CA LYS A 7 -37.08 8.68 25.13
C LYS A 7 -37.26 7.27 24.58
N ALA A 8 -38.48 6.89 24.18
CA ALA A 8 -38.76 5.58 23.61
C ALA A 8 -38.03 5.38 22.26
N LEU A 9 -38.02 6.39 21.39
CA LEU A 9 -37.28 6.35 20.12
C LEU A 9 -35.77 6.31 20.37
N ALA A 10 -35.27 7.12 21.30
CA ALA A 10 -33.85 7.09 21.64
C ALA A 10 -33.40 5.69 22.10
N LEU A 11 -34.21 5.01 22.93
CA LEU A 11 -33.96 3.64 23.38
C LEU A 11 -33.95 2.63 22.23
N VAL A 12 -34.91 2.71 21.29
CA VAL A 12 -34.97 1.81 20.14
C VAL A 12 -33.78 2.02 19.20
N PHE A 13 -33.44 3.27 18.88
CA PHE A 13 -32.29 3.56 17.99
C PHE A 13 -30.95 3.21 18.64
N GLN A 14 -30.80 3.46 19.94
CA GLN A 14 -29.61 3.09 20.68
C GLN A 14 -29.45 1.57 20.83
N ALA A 15 -30.55 0.82 20.89
CA ALA A 15 -30.52 -0.65 20.87
C ALA A 15 -30.24 -1.23 19.47
N LEU A 16 -30.56 -0.49 18.41
CA LEU A 16 -30.24 -0.87 17.03
C LEU A 16 -28.82 -0.44 16.62
N GLN A 17 -28.23 0.55 17.31
CA GLN A 17 -26.85 0.94 17.09
C GLN A 17 -25.95 -0.26 17.35
N VAL A 18 -25.06 -0.48 16.41
CA VAL A 18 -24.12 -1.58 16.47
C VAL A 18 -22.89 -1.07 17.22
N ASP A 19 -22.45 -1.82 18.23
CA ASP A 19 -21.20 -1.55 18.93
C ASP A 19 -20.06 -2.24 18.15
N PRO A 20 -19.06 -1.50 17.63
CA PRO A 20 -17.96 -2.09 16.88
C PRO A 20 -17.18 -3.15 17.68
N SER A 21 -17.22 -3.10 19.01
CA SER A 21 -16.51 -4.03 19.91
C SER A 21 -17.15 -5.42 20.00
N GLN A 22 -18.37 -5.61 19.47
CA GLN A 22 -19.09 -6.90 19.55
C GLN A 22 -18.74 -7.89 18.44
N PHE A 23 -17.97 -7.48 17.44
CA PHE A 23 -17.50 -8.38 16.38
C PHE A 23 -16.07 -8.82 16.71
N GLY A 24 -15.85 -10.12 16.81
CA GLY A 24 -14.56 -10.71 17.18
C GLY A 24 -13.39 -10.33 16.27
N GLU A 25 -12.16 -10.58 16.74
CA GLU A 25 -10.89 -10.10 16.17
C GLU A 25 -10.59 -10.56 14.72
N ASP A 26 -11.37 -11.49 14.17
CA ASP A 26 -11.08 -12.16 12.90
C ASP A 26 -11.41 -11.35 11.63
N ILE A 27 -12.07 -10.20 11.75
CA ILE A 27 -12.34 -9.28 10.63
C ILE A 27 -11.49 -8.01 10.83
N PRO A 28 -10.78 -7.51 9.80
CA PRO A 28 -9.96 -6.31 9.93
C PRO A 28 -10.79 -5.15 10.50
N GLY A 29 -10.43 -4.67 11.69
CA GLY A 29 -11.27 -3.75 12.49
C GLY A 29 -11.69 -2.45 11.78
N HIS A 30 -10.99 -2.06 10.72
CA HIS A 30 -11.33 -0.89 9.90
C HIS A 30 -12.58 -1.09 9.01
N ILE A 31 -12.89 -2.32 8.57
CA ILE A 31 -14.08 -2.61 7.73
C ILE A 31 -15.34 -2.68 8.59
N LEU A 32 -15.26 -3.30 9.77
CA LEU A 32 -16.37 -3.34 10.71
C LEU A 32 -16.65 -1.96 11.31
N GLY A 33 -15.61 -1.21 11.69
CA GLY A 33 -15.77 0.18 12.11
C GLY A 33 -16.48 1.03 11.05
N PHE A 34 -16.21 0.77 9.76
CA PHE A 34 -16.90 1.40 8.64
C PHE A 34 -18.40 1.05 8.57
N LEU A 35 -18.76 -0.24 8.50
CA LEU A 35 -20.16 -0.67 8.40
C LEU A 35 -20.97 -0.18 9.61
N THR A 36 -20.38 -0.28 10.79
CA THR A 36 -20.96 0.22 12.03
C THR A 36 -21.13 1.73 12.02
N SER A 37 -20.17 2.50 11.49
CA SER A 37 -20.30 3.96 11.36
C SER A 37 -21.42 4.37 10.39
N ILE A 38 -21.55 3.70 9.24
CA ILE A 38 -22.62 3.96 8.28
C ILE A 38 -23.97 3.59 8.87
N TRP A 39 -24.06 2.42 9.51
CA TRP A 39 -25.28 1.94 10.12
C TRP A 39 -25.74 2.87 11.26
N ASN A 40 -24.83 3.25 12.15
CA ASN A 40 -25.13 4.15 13.26
C ASN A 40 -25.50 5.55 12.75
N ALA A 41 -24.83 6.05 11.70
CA ALA A 41 -25.22 7.31 11.05
C ALA A 41 -26.62 7.20 10.41
N ALA A 42 -26.96 6.08 9.77
CA ALA A 42 -28.29 5.83 9.22
C ALA A 42 -29.37 5.73 10.32
N LEU A 43 -29.04 5.16 11.48
CA LEU A 43 -29.93 5.11 12.65
C LEU A 43 -30.12 6.47 13.32
N ASP A 44 -29.07 7.29 13.39
CA ASP A 44 -29.20 8.66 13.90
C ASP A 44 -30.05 9.52 12.94
N PHE A 45 -29.85 9.35 11.63
CA PHE A 45 -30.71 9.94 10.60
C PHE A 45 -32.18 9.54 10.78
N ALA A 46 -32.43 8.25 10.96
CA ALA A 46 -33.75 7.70 11.19
C ALA A 46 -34.44 8.32 12.41
N LYS A 47 -33.70 8.44 13.51
CA LYS A 47 -34.15 9.04 14.76
C LYS A 47 -34.54 10.50 14.58
N ASP A 48 -33.71 11.29 13.90
CA ASP A 48 -33.96 12.72 13.68
C ASP A 48 -35.12 12.96 12.72
N ALA A 49 -35.21 12.16 11.65
CA ALA A 49 -36.33 12.21 10.71
C ALA A 49 -37.67 11.88 11.40
N ILE A 50 -37.70 10.86 12.26
CA ILE A 50 -38.91 10.50 13.03
C ILE A 50 -39.27 11.61 14.03
N LYS A 51 -38.29 12.20 14.72
CA LYS A 51 -38.55 13.32 15.64
C LYS A 51 -39.14 14.54 14.92
N ALA A 52 -38.64 14.87 13.75
CA ALA A 52 -39.18 15.94 12.92
C ALA A 52 -40.60 15.60 12.42
N ALA A 53 -40.81 14.37 11.96
CA ALA A 53 -42.12 13.89 11.50
C ALA A 53 -43.20 13.89 12.62
N ILE A 54 -42.82 13.54 13.84
CA ILE A 54 -43.72 13.53 15.01
C ILE A 54 -44.12 14.95 15.42
N ARG A 55 -43.28 15.96 15.14
CA ARG A 55 -43.64 17.36 15.39
C ARG A 55 -44.65 17.91 14.37
N GLU A 56 -44.72 17.33 13.16
CA GLU A 56 -45.62 17.80 12.09
C GLU A 56 -46.78 16.84 11.72
N LEU A 57 -46.91 15.70 12.42
CA LEU A 57 -48.04 14.75 12.44
C LEU A 57 -49.03 14.80 11.25
N THR A 58 -48.64 14.19 10.14
CA THR A 58 -49.58 13.63 9.15
C THR A 58 -49.12 12.22 8.70
N ALA A 59 -50.07 11.30 8.52
CA ALA A 59 -49.82 9.92 8.03
C ALA A 59 -48.91 9.81 6.78
N PRO A 60 -48.99 10.69 5.75
CA PRO A 60 -48.07 10.66 4.61
C PRO A 60 -46.59 10.82 4.98
N ILE A 61 -46.27 11.57 6.03
CA ILE A 61 -44.87 11.75 6.45
C ILE A 61 -44.32 10.45 7.05
N VAL A 62 -45.13 9.72 7.82
CA VAL A 62 -44.72 8.43 8.41
C VAL A 62 -44.46 7.37 7.33
N ALA A 63 -45.26 7.35 6.26
CA ALA A 63 -45.04 6.47 5.12
C ALA A 63 -43.74 6.81 4.37
N ALA A 64 -43.45 8.10 4.19
CA ALA A 64 -42.20 8.56 3.59
C ALA A 64 -40.97 8.18 4.43
N VAL A 65 -41.04 8.37 5.75
CA VAL A 65 -39.97 7.99 6.67
C VAL A 65 -39.74 6.48 6.67
N ARG A 66 -40.80 5.66 6.69
CA ARG A 66 -40.65 4.19 6.56
C ARG A 66 -39.98 3.78 5.25
N SER A 67 -40.30 4.45 4.16
CA SER A 67 -39.69 4.18 2.85
C SER A 67 -38.21 4.56 2.83
N ALA A 68 -37.86 5.74 3.38
CA ALA A 68 -36.48 6.18 3.53
C ALA A 68 -35.66 5.20 4.39
N LEU A 69 -36.25 4.67 5.46
CA LEU A 69 -35.61 3.66 6.32
C LEU A 69 -35.41 2.33 5.61
N ALA A 70 -36.40 1.87 4.83
CA ALA A 70 -36.26 0.66 4.04
C ALA A 70 -35.12 0.78 3.02
N VAL A 71 -34.98 1.95 2.36
CA VAL A 71 -33.88 2.24 1.44
C VAL A 71 -32.54 2.24 2.17
N ALA A 72 -32.43 2.93 3.31
CA ALA A 72 -31.20 2.99 4.10
C ALA A 72 -30.75 1.59 4.57
N VAL A 73 -31.68 0.79 5.11
CA VAL A 73 -31.39 -0.60 5.53
C VAL A 73 -30.94 -1.45 4.34
N THR A 74 -31.62 -1.32 3.19
CA THR A 74 -31.24 -2.05 1.97
C THR A 74 -29.83 -1.70 1.53
N ILE A 75 -29.48 -0.40 1.51
CA ILE A 75 -28.12 0.06 1.18
C ILE A 75 -27.11 -0.50 2.18
N SER A 76 -27.38 -0.45 3.49
CA SER A 76 -26.46 -1.01 4.49
C SER A 76 -26.24 -2.50 4.32
N VAL A 77 -27.30 -3.27 4.05
CA VAL A 77 -27.22 -4.70 3.76
C VAL A 77 -26.39 -4.92 2.50
N VAL A 78 -26.67 -4.19 1.42
CA VAL A 78 -25.92 -4.28 0.17
C VAL A 78 -24.43 -3.96 0.37
N VAL A 79 -24.11 -2.86 1.05
CA VAL A 79 -22.72 -2.44 1.32
C VAL A 79 -21.99 -3.48 2.17
N SER A 80 -22.69 -4.17 3.08
CA SER A 80 -22.12 -5.29 3.84
C SER A 80 -21.68 -6.47 2.96
N TYR A 81 -22.30 -6.63 1.79
CA TYR A 81 -21.91 -7.64 0.79
C TYR A 81 -20.80 -7.15 -0.16
N LEU A 82 -20.57 -5.84 -0.25
CA LEU A 82 -19.49 -5.26 -1.06
C LEU A 82 -18.13 -5.40 -0.37
N LYS A 83 -17.69 -6.63 -0.15
CA LYS A 83 -16.34 -6.91 0.32
C LYS A 83 -15.32 -6.30 -0.66
N PRO A 84 -14.19 -5.76 -0.17
CA PRO A 84 -13.09 -5.34 -1.04
C PRO A 84 -12.64 -6.52 -1.89
N TRP A 85 -12.41 -6.29 -3.19
CA TRP A 85 -11.74 -7.29 -4.01
C TRP A 85 -10.28 -7.37 -3.57
N THR A 86 -9.74 -8.58 -3.59
CA THR A 86 -8.31 -8.77 -3.40
C THR A 86 -7.66 -8.85 -4.78
N VAL A 87 -6.66 -8.00 -5.02
CA VAL A 87 -5.92 -7.97 -6.27
C VAL A 87 -4.55 -8.55 -6.04
N ARG A 88 -4.20 -9.57 -6.82
CA ARG A 88 -2.87 -10.18 -6.85
C ARG A 88 -2.26 -9.91 -8.21
N ILE A 89 -0.98 -9.58 -8.23
CA ILE A 89 -0.22 -9.40 -9.47
C ILE A 89 0.99 -10.32 -9.39
N ASP A 90 1.18 -11.16 -10.39
CA ASP A 90 2.34 -12.05 -10.51
C ASP A 90 3.19 -11.65 -11.72
N PRO A 91 4.49 -11.39 -11.54
CA PRO A 91 5.39 -11.31 -12.67
C PRO A 91 5.65 -12.71 -13.25
N ALA A 92 5.52 -12.84 -14.57
CA ALA A 92 5.81 -14.05 -15.33
C ALA A 92 6.82 -13.73 -16.45
N PRO A 93 8.09 -14.16 -16.34
CA PRO A 93 8.69 -14.88 -15.22
C PRO A 93 8.85 -13.99 -13.97
N ALA A 94 9.10 -14.61 -12.81
CA ALA A 94 9.28 -13.90 -11.53
C ALA A 94 10.53 -13.00 -11.48
N GLY A 95 11.47 -13.23 -12.40
CA GLY A 95 12.64 -12.39 -12.61
C GLY A 95 13.15 -12.55 -14.04
N ILE A 96 13.85 -11.51 -14.52
CA ILE A 96 14.42 -11.44 -15.87
C ILE A 96 15.88 -10.97 -15.82
N HIS A 97 16.59 -11.14 -16.92
CA HIS A 97 17.82 -10.40 -17.21
C HIS A 97 17.55 -9.37 -18.31
N LEU A 98 18.32 -8.28 -18.35
CA LEU A 98 18.25 -7.36 -19.50
C LEU A 98 18.77 -8.04 -20.77
N ALA A 99 18.22 -7.67 -21.91
CA ALA A 99 18.75 -8.13 -23.20
C ALA A 99 20.14 -7.50 -23.42
N VAL A 100 21.06 -8.22 -24.06
CA VAL A 100 22.35 -7.63 -24.45
C VAL A 100 22.21 -6.94 -25.80
N GLU A 101 22.93 -5.84 -26.03
CA GLU A 101 22.94 -5.13 -27.32
C GLU A 101 23.19 -6.07 -28.51
N GLY A 102 22.30 -6.02 -29.50
CA GLY A 102 22.30 -6.94 -30.65
C GLY A 102 21.71 -8.33 -30.38
N GLY A 103 21.32 -8.62 -29.14
CA GLY A 103 20.66 -9.86 -28.73
C GLY A 103 19.15 -9.87 -28.96
N ALA A 104 18.53 -11.02 -28.69
CA ALA A 104 17.08 -11.16 -28.75
C ALA A 104 16.40 -10.37 -27.60
N PRO A 105 15.26 -9.71 -27.84
CA PRO A 105 14.54 -9.00 -26.80
C PRO A 105 13.99 -9.98 -25.75
N VAL A 106 14.19 -9.64 -24.47
CA VAL A 106 13.58 -10.37 -23.35
C VAL A 106 12.19 -9.79 -23.10
N ARG A 107 11.17 -10.64 -22.99
CA ARG A 107 9.78 -10.25 -22.75
C ARG A 107 9.22 -10.96 -21.52
N GLY A 108 8.21 -10.35 -20.92
CA GLY A 108 7.45 -10.95 -19.84
C GLY A 108 6.10 -10.28 -19.66
N GLU A 109 5.37 -10.73 -18.66
CA GLU A 109 4.03 -10.27 -18.35
C GLU A 109 3.89 -10.00 -16.85
N PHE A 110 3.06 -9.03 -16.49
CA PHE A 110 2.47 -8.96 -15.16
C PHE A 110 1.03 -9.45 -15.24
N ASP A 111 0.76 -10.57 -14.59
CA ASP A 111 -0.54 -11.21 -14.51
C ASP A 111 -1.30 -10.74 -13.29
N LEU A 112 -2.32 -9.92 -13.51
CA LEU A 112 -3.24 -9.52 -12.47
C LEU A 112 -4.40 -10.51 -12.38
N PHE A 113 -4.77 -10.89 -11.16
CA PHE A 113 -5.96 -11.66 -10.83
C PHE A 113 -6.79 -10.93 -9.79
N ALA A 114 -8.08 -10.78 -10.04
CA ALA A 114 -9.04 -10.25 -9.09
C ALA A 114 -9.83 -11.38 -8.41
N ASP A 115 -9.64 -11.55 -7.10
CA ASP A 115 -10.51 -12.41 -6.28
C ASP A 115 -11.81 -11.66 -5.95
N VAL A 116 -12.86 -12.01 -6.70
CA VAL A 116 -14.20 -11.49 -6.52
C VAL A 116 -15.06 -12.57 -5.89
N ARG A 117 -15.23 -12.46 -4.56
CA ARG A 117 -15.97 -13.44 -3.75
C ARG A 117 -17.47 -13.46 -3.98
N VAL A 118 -18.02 -12.38 -4.52
CA VAL A 118 -19.46 -12.23 -4.78
C VAL A 118 -19.63 -11.65 -6.18
N ASP A 119 -20.08 -12.48 -7.11
CA ASP A 119 -20.39 -12.11 -8.49
C ASP A 119 -21.90 -12.11 -8.79
N GLN A 120 -22.70 -12.49 -7.81
CA GLN A 120 -24.17 -12.45 -7.86
C GLN A 120 -24.73 -11.91 -6.56
N TRP A 121 -25.83 -11.17 -6.66
CA TRP A 121 -26.55 -10.72 -5.47
C TRP A 121 -27.10 -11.93 -4.71
N PRO A 122 -27.03 -11.94 -3.36
CA PRO A 122 -27.74 -12.91 -2.56
C PRO A 122 -29.23 -12.92 -2.94
N PRO A 123 -29.89 -14.10 -2.99
CA PRO A 123 -31.30 -14.19 -3.38
C PRO A 123 -32.21 -13.24 -2.58
N THR A 124 -31.94 -13.08 -1.27
CA THR A 124 -32.70 -12.17 -0.41
C THR A 124 -32.64 -10.70 -0.85
N VAL A 125 -31.48 -10.25 -1.36
CA VAL A 125 -31.31 -8.89 -1.88
C VAL A 125 -32.00 -8.77 -3.24
N ALA A 126 -31.83 -9.78 -4.11
CA ALA A 126 -32.47 -9.81 -5.42
C ALA A 126 -34.01 -9.81 -5.33
N ASP A 127 -34.58 -10.61 -4.43
CA ASP A 127 -36.02 -10.70 -4.18
C ASP A 127 -36.58 -9.39 -3.60
N CYS A 128 -35.84 -8.76 -2.68
CA CYS A 128 -36.21 -7.47 -2.13
C CYS A 128 -36.24 -6.39 -3.22
N ALA A 129 -35.20 -6.33 -4.04
CA ALA A 129 -35.12 -5.40 -5.17
C ALA A 129 -36.28 -5.64 -6.17
N ALA A 130 -36.57 -6.90 -6.50
CA ALA A 130 -37.69 -7.26 -7.37
C ALA A 130 -39.06 -6.84 -6.79
N THR A 131 -39.25 -6.98 -5.48
CA THR A 131 -40.49 -6.59 -4.78
C THR A 131 -40.75 -5.08 -4.91
N VAL A 132 -39.70 -4.27 -4.94
CA VAL A 132 -39.80 -2.82 -5.13
C VAL A 132 -39.67 -2.38 -6.59
N GLY A 133 -39.63 -3.33 -7.53
CA GLY A 133 -39.56 -3.06 -8.97
C GLY A 133 -38.19 -2.54 -9.44
N VAL A 134 -37.13 -2.80 -8.68
CA VAL A 134 -35.76 -2.36 -8.96
C VAL A 134 -34.90 -3.55 -9.35
N GLN A 135 -34.12 -3.40 -10.42
CA GLN A 135 -33.12 -4.40 -10.80
C GLN A 135 -31.75 -3.94 -10.30
N PRO A 136 -31.08 -4.67 -9.39
CA PRO A 136 -29.78 -4.25 -8.88
C PRO A 136 -28.70 -4.35 -9.99
N PRO A 137 -27.63 -3.55 -9.92
CA PRO A 137 -26.60 -3.55 -10.97
C PRO A 137 -25.86 -4.90 -10.97
N ALA A 138 -25.37 -5.34 -12.12
CA ALA A 138 -24.60 -6.58 -12.18
C ALA A 138 -23.30 -6.46 -11.35
N LEU A 139 -22.98 -7.47 -10.53
CA LEU A 139 -21.72 -7.56 -9.77
C LEU A 139 -20.59 -8.18 -10.61
N ALA A 140 -20.54 -7.85 -11.90
CA ALA A 140 -19.63 -8.47 -12.84
C ALA A 140 -18.25 -7.79 -12.79
N ALA A 141 -17.22 -8.58 -12.47
CA ALA A 141 -15.83 -8.14 -12.60
C ALA A 141 -15.33 -8.15 -14.05
N VAL A 142 -15.93 -8.98 -14.89
CA VAL A 142 -15.58 -9.09 -16.31
C VAL A 142 -15.79 -7.74 -17.00
N GLY A 143 -14.78 -7.27 -17.71
CA GLY A 143 -14.77 -5.96 -18.36
C GLY A 143 -14.49 -4.78 -17.44
N ALA A 144 -14.23 -4.99 -16.14
CA ALA A 144 -13.87 -3.91 -15.22
C ALA A 144 -12.57 -3.23 -15.70
N PRO A 145 -12.53 -1.90 -15.80
CA PRO A 145 -11.35 -1.17 -16.24
C PRO A 145 -10.17 -1.39 -15.30
N VAL A 146 -8.99 -1.65 -15.86
CA VAL A 146 -7.73 -1.78 -15.14
C VAL A 146 -6.78 -0.67 -15.57
N THR A 147 -6.25 0.06 -14.60
CA THR A 147 -5.24 1.09 -14.82
C THR A 147 -3.93 0.65 -14.19
N TRP A 148 -2.90 0.46 -15.00
CA TRP A 148 -1.56 0.09 -14.55
C TRP A 148 -0.63 1.30 -14.46
N ALA A 149 0.34 1.20 -13.55
CA ALA A 149 1.41 2.16 -13.41
C ALA A 149 2.71 1.44 -13.03
N VAL A 150 3.78 1.72 -13.78
CA VAL A 150 5.16 1.37 -13.40
C VAL A 150 5.65 2.48 -12.47
N ARG A 151 5.85 2.16 -11.20
CA ARG A 151 6.16 3.15 -10.15
C ARG A 151 7.67 3.34 -9.96
N PHE A 152 8.45 2.29 -10.20
CA PHE A 152 9.91 2.27 -10.08
C PHE A 152 10.50 1.35 -11.16
N GLY A 153 11.69 1.67 -11.65
CA GLY A 153 12.38 0.85 -12.66
C GLY A 153 11.79 0.96 -14.06
N SER A 154 11.11 2.05 -14.40
CA SER A 154 10.54 2.26 -15.75
C SER A 154 11.62 2.36 -16.84
N GLU A 155 12.86 2.63 -16.46
CA GLU A 155 14.04 2.60 -17.32
C GLU A 155 14.57 1.18 -17.59
N LEU A 156 13.97 0.15 -16.97
CA LEU A 156 14.37 -1.26 -17.11
C LEU A 156 13.42 -2.07 -17.99
N ILE A 157 12.19 -1.60 -18.20
CA ILE A 157 11.20 -2.24 -19.07
C ILE A 157 10.40 -1.21 -19.88
N THR A 158 9.89 -1.60 -21.03
CA THR A 158 8.90 -0.86 -21.81
C THR A 158 7.60 -1.67 -21.88
N PRO A 159 6.48 -1.19 -21.31
CA PRO A 159 5.19 -1.85 -21.47
C PRO A 159 4.72 -1.83 -22.94
N ASP A 160 4.06 -2.90 -23.37
CA ASP A 160 3.64 -3.09 -24.78
C ASP A 160 2.36 -2.29 -25.15
N ILE A 161 1.80 -1.55 -24.19
CA ILE A 161 0.62 -0.71 -24.38
C ILE A 161 0.95 0.77 -24.20
N ALA A 162 0.29 1.64 -24.96
CA ALA A 162 0.51 3.08 -24.89
C ALA A 162 0.10 3.66 -23.51
N GLY A 163 0.89 4.61 -23.00
CA GLY A 163 0.67 5.25 -21.69
C GLY A 163 1.93 6.01 -21.24
N PRO A 164 1.95 6.59 -20.01
CA PRO A 164 1.03 6.39 -18.89
C PRO A 164 -0.21 7.31 -18.85
N PRO A 165 -1.29 6.94 -18.12
CA PRO A 165 -1.47 5.65 -17.46
C PRO A 165 -1.81 4.54 -18.48
N PHE A 166 -1.34 3.34 -18.22
CA PHE A 166 -1.53 2.18 -19.10
C PHE A 166 -2.89 1.54 -18.81
N LYS A 167 -3.74 1.35 -19.82
CA LYS A 167 -5.14 0.92 -19.63
C LYS A 167 -5.39 -0.47 -20.19
N GLY A 168 -6.16 -1.26 -19.44
CA GLY A 168 -6.67 -2.57 -19.83
C GLY A 168 -8.04 -2.83 -19.19
N GLN A 169 -8.47 -4.10 -19.20
CA GLN A 169 -9.71 -4.53 -18.58
C GLN A 169 -9.59 -5.99 -18.11
N LEU A 170 -10.39 -6.38 -17.13
CA LEU A 170 -10.50 -7.78 -16.73
C LEU A 170 -11.19 -8.61 -17.82
N ASP A 171 -10.64 -9.78 -18.14
CA ASP A 171 -11.26 -10.76 -19.03
C ASP A 171 -12.30 -11.65 -18.30
N SER A 172 -12.78 -12.70 -18.97
CA SER A 172 -13.74 -13.65 -18.40
C SER A 172 -13.21 -14.42 -17.20
N ASP A 173 -11.88 -14.57 -17.09
CA ASP A 173 -11.21 -15.26 -15.99
C ASP A 173 -10.85 -14.29 -14.85
N LYS A 174 -11.36 -13.05 -14.90
CA LYS A 174 -11.06 -11.98 -13.95
C LYS A 174 -9.54 -11.69 -13.91
N ARG A 175 -8.87 -11.88 -15.05
CA ARG A 175 -7.45 -11.64 -15.28
C ARG A 175 -7.24 -10.40 -16.13
N ALA A 176 -6.16 -9.67 -15.89
CA ALA A 176 -5.65 -8.66 -16.81
C ALA A 176 -4.13 -8.81 -16.93
N VAL A 177 -3.60 -8.50 -18.11
CA VAL A 177 -2.17 -8.68 -18.39
C VAL A 177 -1.55 -7.36 -18.80
N LEU A 178 -0.38 -7.06 -18.23
CA LEU A 178 0.52 -6.02 -18.71
C LEU A 178 1.78 -6.68 -19.27
N ALA A 179 1.82 -6.88 -20.58
CA ALA A 179 3.01 -7.34 -21.28
C ALA A 179 4.07 -6.24 -21.33
N TYR A 180 5.33 -6.64 -21.27
CA TYR A 180 6.47 -5.74 -21.35
C TYR A 180 7.64 -6.36 -22.09
N GLN A 181 8.50 -5.49 -22.60
CA GLN A 181 9.82 -5.83 -23.11
C GLN A 181 10.89 -5.26 -22.17
N ALA A 182 11.86 -6.08 -21.78
CA ALA A 182 13.03 -5.60 -21.04
C ALA A 182 13.89 -4.68 -21.88
N MET A 183 14.53 -3.71 -21.23
CA MET A 183 15.51 -2.85 -21.86
C MET A 183 16.79 -3.63 -22.19
N THR A 184 17.69 -2.96 -22.90
CA THR A 184 18.93 -3.56 -23.39
C THR A 184 20.13 -2.98 -22.65
N GLU A 185 21.07 -3.83 -22.25
CA GLU A 185 22.36 -3.44 -21.68
C GLU A 185 23.49 -3.48 -22.72
N PRO A 186 24.50 -2.60 -22.63
CA PRO A 186 25.65 -2.62 -23.52
C PRO A 186 26.43 -3.93 -23.42
N ALA A 187 26.90 -4.45 -24.56
CA ALA A 187 27.69 -5.68 -24.59
C ALA A 187 28.97 -5.61 -23.74
N ALA A 188 29.59 -4.43 -23.64
CA ALA A 188 30.78 -4.21 -22.81
C ALA A 188 30.48 -4.41 -21.31
N TRP A 189 29.32 -3.95 -20.85
CA TRP A 189 28.92 -4.11 -19.44
C TRP A 189 28.63 -5.58 -19.14
N HIS A 190 27.94 -6.28 -20.04
CA HIS A 190 27.66 -7.69 -19.88
C HIS A 190 28.93 -8.56 -19.72
N GLN A 191 30.01 -8.22 -20.41
CA GLN A 191 31.23 -9.04 -20.43
C GLN A 191 32.15 -8.82 -19.23
N SER A 192 32.23 -7.60 -18.69
CA SER A 192 33.22 -7.23 -17.68
C SER A 192 32.66 -6.41 -16.51
N GLY A 193 31.39 -6.03 -16.59
CA GLY A 193 30.69 -5.31 -15.55
C GLY A 193 30.36 -6.23 -14.37
N PRO A 194 30.21 -5.67 -13.16
CA PRO A 194 29.70 -6.43 -12.03
C PRO A 194 28.22 -6.76 -12.23
N LEU A 195 27.80 -7.94 -11.78
CA LEU A 195 26.39 -8.29 -11.74
C LEU A 195 25.65 -7.45 -10.69
N VAL A 196 24.53 -6.84 -11.09
CA VAL A 196 23.68 -5.97 -10.27
C VAL A 196 22.24 -6.48 -10.35
N PHE A 197 21.58 -6.59 -9.20
CA PHE A 197 20.15 -6.85 -9.14
C PHE A 197 19.41 -5.54 -8.97
N SER A 198 18.43 -5.30 -9.83
CA SER A 198 17.52 -4.16 -9.80
C SER A 198 16.08 -4.66 -9.70
N SER A 199 15.12 -3.76 -9.52
CA SER A 199 13.72 -4.13 -9.38
C SER A 199 12.81 -3.18 -10.14
N VAL A 200 11.79 -3.74 -10.80
CA VAL A 200 10.68 -2.97 -11.37
C VAL A 200 9.47 -3.16 -10.50
N ARG A 201 8.80 -2.07 -10.13
CA ARG A 201 7.55 -2.13 -9.37
C ARG A 201 6.38 -1.70 -10.22
N VAL A 202 5.39 -2.58 -10.31
CA VAL A 202 4.14 -2.34 -11.02
C VAL A 202 3.00 -2.33 -10.02
N SER A 203 2.08 -1.38 -10.20
CA SER A 203 0.80 -1.34 -9.49
C SER A 203 -0.34 -1.31 -10.48
N ALA A 204 -1.48 -1.88 -10.10
CA ALA A 204 -2.71 -1.78 -10.87
C ALA A 204 -3.88 -1.37 -9.97
N GLU A 205 -4.81 -0.61 -10.55
CA GLU A 205 -6.08 -0.25 -9.95
C GLU A 205 -7.21 -0.80 -10.83
N ILE A 206 -8.16 -1.49 -10.22
CA ILE A 206 -9.36 -2.00 -10.89
C ILE A 206 -10.55 -1.15 -10.45
N GLU A 207 -11.23 -0.52 -11.41
CA GLU A 207 -12.43 0.26 -11.13
C GLU A 207 -13.65 -0.63 -10.93
N ARG A 208 -14.30 -0.47 -9.78
CA ARG A 208 -15.50 -1.21 -9.39
C ARG A 208 -16.75 -0.42 -9.74
N LYS A 209 -17.12 -0.51 -11.02
CA LYS A 209 -18.26 0.21 -11.59
C LYS A 209 -19.57 -0.12 -10.87
N GLU A 210 -19.73 -1.36 -10.40
CA GLU A 210 -20.92 -1.83 -9.69
C GLU A 210 -21.20 -1.03 -8.41
N VAL A 211 -20.15 -0.59 -7.71
CA VAL A 211 -20.28 0.23 -6.51
C VAL A 211 -20.78 1.63 -6.88
N THR A 212 -20.28 2.19 -7.98
CA THR A 212 -20.73 3.51 -8.47
C THR A 212 -22.17 3.45 -8.97
N ASP A 213 -22.52 2.41 -9.72
CA ASP A 213 -23.87 2.22 -10.26
C ASP A 213 -24.88 1.96 -9.14
N LEU A 214 -24.49 1.23 -8.08
CA LEU A 214 -25.31 1.06 -6.90
C LEU A 214 -25.58 2.37 -6.16
N LEU A 215 -24.56 3.21 -5.96
CA LEU A 215 -24.74 4.51 -5.31
C LEU A 215 -25.69 5.40 -6.11
N ARG A 216 -25.54 5.41 -7.44
CA ARG A 216 -26.42 6.17 -8.33
C ARG A 216 -27.87 5.67 -8.22
N MET A 217 -28.06 4.35 -8.17
CA MET A 217 -29.37 3.74 -7.98
C MET A 217 -29.97 4.10 -6.62
N ALA A 218 -29.18 4.07 -5.55
CA ALA A 218 -29.60 4.47 -4.21
C ALA A 218 -30.05 5.94 -4.18
N GLU A 219 -29.28 6.85 -4.79
CA GLU A 219 -29.63 8.26 -4.93
C GLU A 219 -30.96 8.44 -5.70
N GLN A 220 -31.13 7.75 -6.83
CA GLN A 220 -32.35 7.80 -7.63
C GLN A 220 -33.57 7.29 -6.86
N MET A 221 -33.47 6.12 -6.22
CA MET A 221 -34.57 5.55 -5.44
C MET A 221 -34.97 6.48 -4.30
N PHE A 222 -34.02 7.08 -3.59
CA PHE A 222 -34.34 7.93 -2.45
C PHE A 222 -35.21 9.14 -2.84
N PHE A 223 -34.99 9.75 -4.00
CA PHE A 223 -35.71 10.95 -4.42
C PHE A 223 -36.91 10.67 -5.32
N GLU A 224 -36.87 9.64 -6.16
CA GLU A 224 -37.92 9.39 -7.17
C GLU A 224 -39.01 8.44 -6.68
N SER A 225 -38.69 7.51 -5.77
CA SER A 225 -39.64 6.46 -5.35
C SER A 225 -40.63 6.89 -4.27
N LEU A 226 -40.47 8.07 -3.67
CA LEU A 226 -41.41 8.54 -2.65
C LEU A 226 -42.73 8.96 -3.32
N PRO A 227 -43.85 8.24 -3.08
CA PRO A 227 -45.16 8.58 -3.62
C PRO A 227 -45.78 9.71 -2.79
N VAL A 228 -45.04 10.81 -2.66
CA VAL A 228 -45.44 12.00 -1.91
C VAL A 228 -45.74 13.13 -2.90
N PRO A 229 -46.80 13.93 -2.65
CA PRO A 229 -47.05 15.13 -3.43
C PRO A 229 -45.81 16.04 -3.47
N ASP A 230 -45.58 16.76 -4.57
CA ASP A 230 -44.39 17.61 -4.75
C ASP A 230 -44.17 18.63 -3.63
N ALA A 231 -45.24 19.08 -2.97
CA ALA A 231 -45.16 19.95 -1.80
C ALA A 231 -44.46 19.25 -0.63
N VAL A 232 -44.85 18.01 -0.32
CA VAL A 232 -44.22 17.18 0.72
C VAL A 232 -42.81 16.77 0.31
N ARG A 233 -42.59 16.45 -0.97
CA ARG A 233 -41.26 16.15 -1.50
C ARG A 233 -40.27 17.28 -1.23
N ARG A 234 -40.66 18.54 -1.49
CA ARG A 234 -39.82 19.72 -1.24
C ARG A 234 -39.49 19.92 0.23
N VAL A 235 -40.46 19.71 1.13
CA VAL A 235 -40.23 19.81 2.58
C VAL A 235 -39.30 18.68 3.05
N VAL A 236 -39.55 17.44 2.61
CA VAL A 236 -38.71 16.27 2.92
C VAL A 236 -37.29 16.46 2.36
N GLN A 237 -37.14 16.93 1.12
CA GLN A 237 -35.83 17.25 0.55
C GLN A 237 -35.13 18.35 1.36
N ALA A 238 -35.79 19.47 1.66
CA ALA A 238 -35.16 20.55 2.42
C ALA A 238 -34.74 20.10 3.83
N LEU A 239 -35.52 19.22 4.45
CA LEU A 239 -35.27 18.72 5.80
C LEU A 239 -34.18 17.64 5.83
N LEU A 240 -34.15 16.73 4.85
CA LEU A 240 -33.28 15.54 4.82
C LEU A 240 -32.02 15.72 3.95
N ALA A 241 -31.99 16.69 3.03
CA ALA A 241 -30.85 16.90 2.15
C ALA A 241 -29.52 17.07 2.89
N PRO A 242 -29.42 17.85 4.00
CA PRO A 242 -28.17 17.98 4.74
C PRO A 242 -27.63 16.64 5.27
N GLN A 243 -28.52 15.78 5.76
CA GLN A 243 -28.16 14.50 6.37
C GLN A 243 -27.87 13.44 5.31
N VAL A 244 -28.65 13.41 4.22
CA VAL A 244 -28.35 12.59 3.04
C VAL A 244 -26.99 12.97 2.48
N GLN A 245 -26.70 14.27 2.39
CA GLN A 245 -25.40 14.76 1.95
C GLN A 245 -24.30 14.32 2.91
N GLN A 246 -24.50 14.39 4.23
CA GLN A 246 -23.52 13.91 5.20
C GLN A 246 -23.24 12.40 5.07
N LEU A 247 -24.29 11.59 4.86
CA LEU A 247 -24.14 10.16 4.59
C LEU A 247 -23.39 9.90 3.28
N LEU A 248 -23.72 10.65 2.22
CA LEU A 248 -23.03 10.60 0.93
C LEU A 248 -21.58 11.07 1.05
N ASP A 249 -21.27 12.03 1.91
CA ASP A 249 -19.91 12.52 2.13
C ASP A 249 -19.08 11.50 2.93
N VAL A 250 -19.65 10.85 3.95
CA VAL A 250 -19.00 9.74 4.67
C VAL A 250 -18.77 8.57 3.72
N ALA A 251 -19.78 8.23 2.90
CA ALA A 251 -19.64 7.25 1.85
C ALA A 251 -18.51 7.68 0.92
N ARG A 252 -18.52 8.90 0.34
CA ARG A 252 -17.52 9.40 -0.62
C ARG A 252 -16.11 9.49 -0.05
N ALA A 253 -15.94 9.79 1.23
CA ALA A 253 -14.64 9.84 1.89
C ALA A 253 -14.01 8.45 2.06
N ARG A 254 -14.84 7.41 2.17
CA ARG A 254 -14.40 6.02 2.41
C ARG A 254 -14.56 5.11 1.19
N LEU A 255 -15.37 5.52 0.23
CA LEU A 255 -15.62 4.86 -1.04
C LEU A 255 -14.39 4.63 -1.89
N PRO A 256 -13.32 5.46 -1.89
CA PRO A 256 -12.19 5.21 -2.79
C PRO A 256 -11.58 3.82 -2.62
N SER A 257 -11.55 3.26 -1.40
CA SER A 257 -11.07 1.89 -1.15
C SER A 257 -12.07 0.80 -1.55
N LEU A 258 -13.34 1.14 -1.75
CA LEU A 258 -14.38 0.23 -2.25
C LEU A 258 -14.60 0.36 -3.76
N LEU A 259 -14.38 1.56 -4.31
CA LEU A 259 -14.48 1.91 -5.73
C LEU A 259 -13.28 1.40 -6.52
N LYS A 260 -12.14 1.22 -5.85
CA LYS A 260 -10.92 0.75 -6.48
C LYS A 260 -10.35 -0.41 -5.70
N ALA A 261 -10.06 -1.49 -6.40
CA ALA A 261 -9.26 -2.57 -5.87
C ALA A 261 -7.83 -2.40 -6.37
N THR A 262 -6.84 -2.44 -5.48
CA THR A 262 -5.45 -2.15 -5.83
C THR A 262 -4.54 -3.34 -5.54
N GLY A 263 -3.59 -3.57 -6.43
CA GLY A 263 -2.55 -4.60 -6.29
C GLY A 263 -1.19 -4.06 -6.73
N ALA A 264 -0.12 -4.67 -6.24
CA ALA A 264 1.24 -4.35 -6.65
C ALA A 264 2.12 -5.60 -6.68
N ALA A 265 3.10 -5.60 -7.56
CA ALA A 265 4.13 -6.62 -7.67
C ALA A 265 5.49 -6.00 -7.94
N THR A 266 6.53 -6.77 -7.64
CA THR A 266 7.92 -6.45 -7.91
C THR A 266 8.52 -7.53 -8.79
N LEU A 267 9.11 -7.13 -9.91
CA LEU A 267 9.90 -7.98 -10.80
C LEU A 267 11.38 -7.77 -10.50
N ALA A 268 12.11 -8.87 -10.24
CA ALA A 268 13.56 -8.83 -10.12
C ALA A 268 14.20 -8.74 -11.52
N VAL A 269 15.17 -7.84 -11.68
CA VAL A 269 15.89 -7.64 -12.94
C VAL A 269 17.38 -7.78 -12.70
N GLU A 270 17.99 -8.77 -13.33
CA GLU A 270 19.43 -8.96 -13.37
C GLU A 270 20.02 -8.12 -14.51
N ARG A 271 21.09 -7.35 -14.21
CA ARG A 271 21.82 -6.56 -15.20
C ARG A 271 23.27 -6.40 -14.81
N HIS A 272 24.12 -5.99 -15.73
CA HIS A 272 25.49 -5.63 -15.45
C HIS A 272 25.65 -4.11 -15.27
N GLY A 273 26.45 -3.74 -14.28
CA GLY A 273 26.89 -2.37 -14.09
C GLY A 273 27.98 -1.98 -15.08
N GLU A 274 28.29 -0.68 -15.14
CA GLU A 274 29.47 -0.21 -15.85
C GLU A 274 30.73 -0.87 -15.22
N PRO A 275 31.63 -1.45 -16.04
CA PRO A 275 32.87 -2.00 -15.53
C PRO A 275 33.67 -0.93 -14.80
N THR A 276 34.03 -1.19 -13.53
CA THR A 276 34.92 -0.28 -12.81
C THR A 276 36.26 -0.24 -13.56
N PRO A 277 36.75 0.95 -13.97
CA PRO A 277 38.06 1.03 -14.60
C PRO A 277 39.10 0.45 -13.66
N THR A 278 39.95 -0.44 -14.18
CA THR A 278 41.06 -0.98 -13.40
C THR A 278 41.89 0.21 -12.91
N PRO A 279 42.06 0.37 -11.59
CA PRO A 279 42.85 1.49 -11.08
C PRO A 279 44.27 1.39 -11.66
N PRO A 280 44.92 2.53 -11.96
CA PRO A 280 46.32 2.53 -12.35
C PRO A 280 47.14 1.75 -11.31
N PRO A 281 48.20 1.03 -11.71
CA PRO A 281 49.06 0.33 -10.76
C PRO A 281 49.53 1.32 -9.70
N ALA A 282 49.18 1.04 -8.45
CA ALA A 282 49.52 1.92 -7.34
C ALA A 282 51.05 2.07 -7.28
N PRO A 283 51.58 3.29 -7.09
CA PRO A 283 53.00 3.48 -6.84
C PRO A 283 53.38 2.66 -5.59
N SER A 284 54.43 1.85 -5.73
CA SER A 284 54.97 0.97 -4.68
C SER A 284 55.56 1.80 -3.52
N GLY A 285 54.71 2.40 -2.70
CA GLY A 285 55.05 3.02 -1.42
C GLY A 285 54.86 2.05 -0.26
N SER A 286 55.71 2.14 0.75
CA SER A 286 55.69 1.35 1.98
C SER A 286 54.26 1.23 2.58
N PRO A 287 53.89 0.06 3.15
CA PRO A 287 52.52 -0.22 3.52
C PRO A 287 52.00 0.79 4.56
N PRO A 288 50.95 1.56 4.25
CA PRO A 288 50.16 2.21 5.29
C PRO A 288 49.54 1.12 6.20
N ALA A 289 49.11 1.50 7.41
CA ALA A 289 48.33 0.61 8.27
C ALA A 289 47.26 -0.09 7.41
N GLU A 290 47.21 -1.43 7.45
CA GLU A 290 46.38 -2.20 6.52
C GLU A 290 44.94 -1.69 6.58
N ALA A 291 44.44 -1.19 5.45
CA ALA A 291 43.06 -0.74 5.34
C ALA A 291 42.13 -1.88 5.77
N VAL A 292 41.07 -1.54 6.51
CA VAL A 292 40.11 -2.50 7.04
C VAL A 292 38.69 -2.11 6.67
N TRP A 293 37.78 -3.07 6.70
CA TRP A 293 36.37 -2.84 6.43
C TRP A 293 35.46 -3.68 7.33
N VAL A 294 34.20 -3.28 7.41
CA VAL A 294 33.12 -4.03 8.06
C VAL A 294 31.99 -4.19 7.07
N ARG A 295 31.50 -5.42 6.93
CA ARG A 295 30.37 -5.76 6.06
C ARG A 295 29.34 -6.61 6.80
N TYR A 296 28.07 -6.34 6.55
CA TYR A 296 26.97 -7.18 7.02
C TYR A 296 25.99 -7.43 5.89
N SER A 297 25.63 -8.70 5.70
CA SER A 297 24.59 -9.11 4.74
C SER A 297 23.48 -9.81 5.51
N VAL A 298 22.23 -9.50 5.19
CA VAL A 298 21.10 -10.22 5.78
C VAL A 298 21.13 -11.67 5.26
N PRO A 299 21.04 -12.68 6.14
CA PRO A 299 21.01 -14.07 5.70
C PRO A 299 19.88 -14.33 4.70
N PRO A 300 20.09 -15.16 3.66
CA PRO A 300 19.12 -15.39 2.58
C PRO A 300 17.80 -16.04 3.04
N ASN A 301 17.72 -16.46 4.30
CA ASN A 301 16.59 -17.22 4.83
C ASN A 301 15.49 -16.31 5.41
N ARG A 302 15.66 -14.97 5.38
CA ARG A 302 14.64 -14.00 5.78
C ARG A 302 14.20 -13.17 4.57
N LEU A 303 13.14 -13.63 3.91
CA LEU A 303 12.39 -12.93 2.85
C LEU A 303 13.19 -12.63 1.56
N LEU A 304 12.46 -12.30 0.49
CA LEU A 304 12.92 -11.98 -0.87
C LEU A 304 13.77 -10.69 -0.96
N ILE A 305 14.69 -10.50 -0.02
CA ILE A 305 15.58 -9.35 0.01
C ILE A 305 16.80 -9.69 -0.88
N PRO A 306 17.17 -8.84 -1.84
CA PRO A 306 18.41 -8.99 -2.60
C PRO A 306 19.59 -9.24 -1.67
N ARG A 307 20.60 -10.02 -2.12
CA ARG A 307 21.85 -10.26 -1.36
C ARG A 307 22.75 -9.01 -1.33
N GLU A 308 22.21 -7.91 -0.86
CA GLU A 308 22.94 -6.66 -0.69
C GLU A 308 23.56 -6.59 0.71
N HIS A 309 24.73 -5.96 0.78
CA HIS A 309 25.38 -5.64 2.04
C HIS A 309 24.63 -4.47 2.69
N TRP A 310 24.03 -4.70 3.86
CA TRP A 310 23.27 -3.69 4.61
C TRP A 310 24.18 -2.69 5.31
N ILE A 311 25.40 -3.11 5.62
CA ILE A 311 26.46 -2.28 6.16
C ILE A 311 27.69 -2.54 5.29
N GLU A 312 28.31 -1.46 4.82
CA GLU A 312 29.59 -1.50 4.11
C GLU A 312 30.36 -0.23 4.42
N ILE A 313 31.37 -0.35 5.29
CA ILE A 313 32.25 0.75 5.70
C ILE A 313 33.71 0.35 5.68
N VAL A 314 34.57 1.30 5.35
CA VAL A 314 36.02 1.12 5.21
C VAL A 314 36.76 2.19 6.00
N ALA A 315 37.90 1.80 6.60
CA ALA A 315 38.87 2.71 7.17
C ALA A 315 40.25 2.45 6.56
N CYS A 316 40.87 3.50 6.01
CA CYS A 316 42.09 3.38 5.23
C CYS A 316 43.36 3.35 6.07
N ASP A 317 43.27 3.83 7.31
CA ASP A 317 44.40 3.94 8.23
C ASP A 317 44.31 2.91 9.37
N GLY A 318 43.63 1.79 9.13
CA GLY A 318 43.34 0.76 10.13
C GLY A 318 42.09 1.06 10.98
N PRO A 319 41.79 0.22 11.99
CA PRO A 319 40.50 0.28 12.67
C PRO A 319 40.33 1.51 13.57
N TRP A 320 41.40 2.13 14.06
CA TRP A 320 41.35 3.37 14.85
C TRP A 320 41.54 4.62 13.97
N GLY A 321 40.96 4.59 12.77
CA GLY A 321 41.01 5.68 11.79
C GLY A 321 39.65 6.31 11.52
N THR A 322 39.58 7.00 10.39
CA THR A 322 38.31 7.48 9.83
C THR A 322 37.65 6.38 9.03
N TRP A 323 36.40 6.09 9.38
CA TRP A 323 35.53 5.14 8.72
C TRP A 323 34.55 5.88 7.82
N GLU A 324 34.42 5.43 6.58
CA GLU A 324 33.48 5.96 5.60
C GLU A 324 32.72 4.82 4.91
N GLY A 325 31.48 5.08 4.51
CA GLY A 325 30.71 4.14 3.71
C GLY A 325 29.22 4.37 3.85
N VAL A 326 28.44 3.29 3.88
CA VAL A 326 26.98 3.38 3.84
C VAL A 326 26.29 2.38 4.76
N PHE A 327 25.19 2.84 5.34
CA PHE A 327 24.13 1.97 5.85
C PHE A 327 22.98 1.94 4.84
N ARG A 328 22.37 0.77 4.68
CA ARG A 328 21.19 0.58 3.86
C ARG A 328 20.01 0.28 4.78
N ALA A 329 18.87 0.91 4.53
CA ALA A 329 17.64 0.70 5.30
C ALA A 329 16.44 0.56 4.36
N GLY A 330 15.43 -0.23 4.74
CA GLY A 330 14.26 -0.52 3.88
C GLY A 330 14.04 -2.02 3.72
N GLY A 331 13.36 -2.46 2.65
CA GLY A 331 13.32 -3.85 2.17
C GLY A 331 12.67 -4.93 3.05
N ILE A 332 12.54 -4.74 4.37
CA ILE A 332 12.17 -5.79 5.35
C ILE A 332 10.65 -5.85 5.58
N VAL A 333 9.93 -4.72 5.45
CA VAL A 333 8.48 -4.65 5.67
C VAL A 333 7.81 -3.98 4.46
N ASN A 334 6.89 -4.70 3.80
CA ASN A 334 6.12 -4.22 2.64
C ASN A 334 6.93 -3.78 1.41
N PHE A 335 8.14 -4.32 1.20
CA PHE A 335 8.95 -4.07 0.00
C PHE A 335 9.18 -2.57 -0.27
N THR A 336 9.60 -1.84 0.77
CA THR A 336 10.00 -0.43 0.66
C THR A 336 11.33 -0.31 -0.11
N PRO A 337 11.54 0.77 -0.87
CA PRO A 337 12.84 1.04 -1.49
C PRO A 337 13.97 1.02 -0.46
N ILE A 338 15.15 0.57 -0.89
CA ILE A 338 16.36 0.63 -0.05
C ILE A 338 16.87 2.07 -0.08
N ALA A 339 16.85 2.74 1.07
CA ALA A 339 17.53 4.00 1.27
C ALA A 339 19.01 3.76 1.59
N VAL A 340 19.87 4.56 0.98
CA VAL A 340 21.32 4.58 1.24
C VAL A 340 21.63 5.78 2.12
N ILE A 341 22.19 5.51 3.29
CA ILE A 341 22.51 6.48 4.33
C ILE A 341 24.04 6.56 4.40
N PRO A 342 24.66 7.64 3.89
CA PRO A 342 26.11 7.79 3.97
C PRO A 342 26.53 7.97 5.43
N ILE A 343 27.65 7.33 5.80
CA ILE A 343 28.21 7.44 7.14
C ILE A 343 29.69 7.78 7.10
N SER A 344 30.09 8.60 8.05
CA SER A 344 31.48 9.02 8.26
C SER A 344 31.68 9.25 9.75
N PHE A 345 32.67 8.60 10.34
CA PHE A 345 33.04 8.81 11.75
C PHE A 345 34.53 8.50 11.96
N THR A 346 35.15 9.09 12.98
CA THR A 346 36.56 8.85 13.31
C THR A 346 36.66 8.24 14.70
N VAL A 347 37.40 7.14 14.80
CA VAL A 347 37.72 6.49 16.07
C VAL A 347 39.15 6.86 16.44
N GLY A 348 39.36 7.60 17.53
CA GLY A 348 40.70 7.99 17.97
C GLY A 348 41.31 7.00 18.96
N GLY A 349 42.64 6.83 18.90
CA GLY A 349 43.41 6.15 19.95
C GLY A 349 43.59 4.64 19.74
N SER A 350 43.61 3.88 20.84
CA SER A 350 43.71 2.42 20.86
C SER A 350 42.87 1.84 22.00
N GLY A 351 42.66 0.52 22.01
CA GLY A 351 41.79 -0.15 23.00
C GLY A 351 40.31 -0.05 22.63
N GLU A 352 39.44 -0.35 23.59
CA GLU A 352 37.98 -0.27 23.40
C GLU A 352 37.55 1.20 23.29
N GLN A 353 36.92 1.56 22.17
CA GLN A 353 36.49 2.92 21.88
C GLN A 353 35.06 2.90 21.39
N THR A 354 34.21 3.77 21.95
CA THR A 354 32.83 3.96 21.48
C THR A 354 32.65 5.38 20.94
N VAL A 355 32.18 5.47 19.69
CA VAL A 355 31.86 6.73 19.02
C VAL A 355 30.36 6.79 18.79
N ARG A 356 29.74 7.88 19.23
CA ARG A 356 28.34 8.20 18.93
C ARG A 356 28.27 9.23 17.82
N PHE A 357 27.52 8.95 16.75
CA PHE A 357 27.23 9.90 15.69
C PHE A 357 25.76 9.84 15.29
N THR A 358 25.28 10.85 14.56
CA THR A 358 23.91 10.90 14.07
C THR A 358 23.90 10.77 12.56
N THR A 359 23.16 9.77 12.06
CA THR A 359 22.95 9.59 10.63
C THR A 359 21.95 10.60 10.09
N PRO A 360 22.06 11.03 8.81
CA PRO A 360 21.05 11.87 8.20
C PRO A 360 19.71 11.12 8.12
N THR A 361 18.62 11.83 8.39
CA THR A 361 17.26 11.30 8.22
C THR A 361 16.91 11.20 6.74
N VAL A 362 16.53 10.00 6.30
CA VAL A 362 16.08 9.72 4.94
C VAL A 362 14.64 9.21 4.98
N SER A 363 13.72 9.88 4.26
CA SER A 363 12.33 9.44 4.15
C SER A 363 12.20 8.28 3.16
N VAL A 364 11.79 7.12 3.66
CA VAL A 364 11.55 5.90 2.88
C VAL A 364 10.05 5.76 2.60
N PRO A 365 9.60 5.87 1.35
CA PRO A 365 8.17 5.78 1.03
C PRO A 365 7.61 4.39 1.30
N LEU A 366 6.41 4.33 1.88
CA LEU A 366 5.69 3.10 2.19
C LEU A 366 4.81 2.65 1.02
N ALA A 367 4.72 1.33 0.83
CA ALA A 367 3.84 0.70 -0.15
C ALA A 367 2.36 1.07 0.00
N THR A 368 1.91 1.30 1.23
CA THR A 368 0.52 1.62 1.60
C THR A 368 0.21 3.11 1.52
N GLY A 369 1.15 3.94 1.04
CA GLY A 369 1.11 5.39 1.19
C GLY A 369 1.76 5.85 2.50
N GLY A 370 2.32 7.07 2.49
CA GLY A 370 3.15 7.62 3.56
C GLY A 370 4.65 7.39 3.36
N ALA A 371 5.45 7.81 4.34
CA ALA A 371 6.89 7.54 4.39
C ALA A 371 7.30 7.27 5.84
N ILE A 372 8.36 6.47 6.02
CA ILE A 372 9.04 6.30 7.30
C ILE A 372 10.37 7.05 7.21
N ASP A 373 10.59 7.95 8.15
CA ASP A 373 11.88 8.61 8.30
C ASP A 373 12.86 7.67 8.99
N VAL A 374 13.95 7.35 8.31
CA VAL A 374 15.00 6.47 8.82
C VAL A 374 16.26 7.29 9.02
N GLY A 375 16.74 7.33 10.26
CA GLY A 375 17.94 8.03 10.68
C GLY A 375 17.94 8.16 12.20
N GLY A 376 19.03 8.66 12.77
CA GLY A 376 19.15 8.82 14.21
C GLY A 376 20.54 8.51 14.75
N PRO A 377 20.68 8.49 16.09
CA PRO A 377 21.94 8.22 16.76
C PRO A 377 22.37 6.76 16.56
N VAL A 378 23.66 6.58 16.29
CA VAL A 378 24.35 5.31 16.13
C VAL A 378 25.56 5.33 17.04
N ASP A 379 25.69 4.29 17.86
CA ASP A 379 26.87 4.01 18.66
C ASP A 379 27.68 2.91 17.95
N VAL A 380 28.96 3.21 17.69
CA VAL A 380 29.93 2.26 17.15
C VAL A 380 31.03 2.02 18.18
N THR A 381 31.18 0.77 18.60
CA THR A 381 32.24 0.34 19.52
C THR A 381 33.25 -0.54 18.77
N ILE A 382 34.50 -0.11 18.70
CA ILE A 382 35.61 -0.97 18.28
C ILE A 382 36.20 -1.60 19.55
N HIS A 383 36.28 -2.94 19.56
CA HIS A 383 36.76 -3.68 20.72
C HIS A 383 38.28 -3.59 20.87
N GLU A 384 38.79 -3.91 22.06
CA GLU A 384 40.21 -3.77 22.42
C GLU A 384 41.18 -4.44 21.43
N ASP A 385 40.75 -5.54 20.81
CA ASP A 385 41.56 -6.29 19.85
C ASP A 385 41.65 -5.66 18.45
N GLY A 386 40.82 -4.64 18.15
CA GLY A 386 40.72 -4.02 16.83
C GLY A 386 40.20 -4.94 15.73
N LYS A 387 39.65 -6.12 16.08
CA LYS A 387 39.19 -7.15 15.12
C LYS A 387 37.68 -7.25 15.02
N SER A 388 36.96 -6.54 15.88
CA SER A 388 35.50 -6.53 15.84
C SER A 388 34.93 -5.15 16.13
N MET A 389 33.75 -4.90 15.57
CA MET A 389 32.99 -3.68 15.70
C MET A 389 31.56 -4.01 16.12
N THR A 390 31.09 -3.44 17.22
CA THR A 390 29.67 -3.46 17.60
C THR A 390 28.99 -2.19 17.10
N ILE A 391 27.87 -2.34 16.40
CA ILE A 391 27.04 -1.24 15.91
C ILE A 391 25.68 -1.35 16.60
N SER A 392 25.26 -0.29 17.28
CA SER A 392 23.96 -0.16 17.92
C SER A 392 23.29 1.11 17.41
N ALA A 393 22.02 1.03 17.05
CA ALA A 393 21.26 2.17 16.55
C ALA A 393 19.87 2.19 17.19
N GLU A 394 19.41 3.37 17.58
CA GLU A 394 18.17 3.55 18.35
C GLU A 394 16.90 3.59 17.46
N TRP A 395 17.00 3.28 16.16
CA TRP A 395 15.86 3.30 15.25
C TRP A 395 14.88 2.13 15.47
N GLU A 396 13.62 2.45 15.80
CA GLU A 396 12.57 1.49 16.16
C GLU A 396 12.23 0.42 15.09
N ALA A 397 12.64 0.60 13.84
CA ALA A 397 12.02 -0.13 12.72
C ALA A 397 12.89 -1.23 12.06
N SER A 398 14.19 -1.38 12.32
CA SER A 398 15.01 -2.34 11.53
C SER A 398 16.18 -3.02 12.24
N PHE A 399 16.79 -2.41 13.25
CA PHE A 399 17.89 -3.02 14.02
C PHE A 399 17.68 -2.79 15.51
N GLY A 400 16.58 -3.31 16.06
CA GLY A 400 16.36 -3.33 17.50
C GLY A 400 17.39 -4.22 18.19
N GLY A 401 18.61 -3.73 18.38
CA GLY A 401 19.71 -4.45 19.01
C GLY A 401 21.09 -4.06 18.49
N ALA A 402 22.10 -4.29 19.33
CA ALA A 402 23.49 -4.19 18.94
C ALA A 402 23.91 -5.42 18.13
N ILE A 403 24.66 -5.22 17.05
CA ILE A 403 25.26 -6.30 16.24
C ILE A 403 26.77 -6.19 16.29
N THR A 404 27.46 -7.31 16.50
CA THR A 404 28.93 -7.36 16.47
C THR A 404 29.39 -8.01 15.16
N LEU A 405 30.25 -7.31 14.44
CA LEU A 405 30.74 -7.67 13.12
C LEU A 405 32.27 -7.77 13.13
N PRO A 406 32.87 -8.68 12.34
CA PRO A 406 34.31 -8.74 12.19
C PRO A 406 34.83 -7.53 11.40
N ILE A 407 35.98 -7.01 11.83
CA ILE A 407 36.80 -6.08 11.07
C ILE A 407 37.77 -6.93 10.25
N GLU A 408 37.62 -6.89 8.93
CA GLU A 408 38.44 -7.66 7.99
C GLU A 408 39.39 -6.72 7.24
N PRO A 409 40.53 -7.22 6.71
CA PRO A 409 41.32 -6.45 5.76
C PRO A 409 40.47 -6.04 4.55
N ALA A 410 40.53 -4.76 4.18
CA ALA A 410 39.82 -4.24 3.02
C ALA A 410 40.46 -4.76 1.72
N PRO A 411 39.66 -5.11 0.70
CA PRO A 411 40.19 -5.43 -0.63
C PRO A 411 41.05 -4.28 -1.19
N ALA A 412 42.09 -4.63 -1.95
CA ALA A 412 42.93 -3.65 -2.63
C ALA A 412 42.08 -2.69 -3.49
N GLY A 413 42.39 -1.38 -3.41
CA GLY A 413 41.68 -0.34 -4.17
C GLY A 413 40.37 0.16 -3.54
N ARG A 414 40.00 -0.27 -2.33
CA ARG A 414 38.86 0.29 -1.58
C ARG A 414 39.15 1.63 -0.92
N CYS A 415 40.42 1.95 -0.74
CA CYS A 415 40.89 3.24 -0.25
C CYS A 415 41.47 4.06 -1.41
N PRO A 416 41.19 5.38 -1.45
CA PRO A 416 41.62 6.27 -2.52
C PRO A 416 43.14 6.47 -2.60
#